data_AF-A0A3B8RTC0-F1
#
_entry.id   AF-A0A3B8RTC0-F1
#
_cell.length_a   1.000
_cell.length_b   1.000
_cell.length_c   1.000
_cell.angle_alpha   90.00
_cell.angle_beta   90.00
_cell.angle_gamma   90.00
#
_symmetry.space_group_name_H-M   'P 1'
#
loop_
_entity.id
_entity.type
_entity.pdbx_description
1 polymer ?
#
loop_
_entity_poly.entity_id
_entity_poly.type
_entity_poly.pdbx_seq_one_letter_code
_entity_poly.pdbx_strand_id
1 'polypeptide(L)'
;MKFKYLSILLAVLFVCGINFAQTYEKTDSGVKSIINSIEVEIQFYTSSIVRVLKSQEGTDIKKNSLSVNKAPQKIAFTIRETGDILYLKSESLQVSLNLKSGKISYSTPKGEPLLSEKEEGTSFTDFND
;
A
#
# COMPACT_ATOMS: atom_id res chain seq x y z
N MET A 1 -19.44 -5.64 -46.79
CA MET A 1 -19.07 -6.59 -45.70
C MET A 1 -17.75 -6.29 -45.01
N LYS A 2 -16.68 -5.84 -45.71
CA LYS A 2 -15.33 -5.64 -45.12
C LYS A 2 -15.24 -4.57 -44.02
N PHE A 3 -16.02 -3.48 -44.10
CA PHE A 3 -16.04 -2.40 -43.09
C PHE A 3 -16.65 -2.82 -41.74
N LYS A 4 -17.57 -3.80 -41.75
CA LYS A 4 -18.27 -4.26 -40.53
C LYS A 4 -17.32 -5.04 -39.59
N TYR A 5 -16.42 -5.83 -40.18
CA TYR A 5 -15.39 -6.56 -39.43
C TYR A 5 -14.27 -5.64 -38.94
N LEU A 6 -13.98 -4.55 -39.66
CA LEU A 6 -12.98 -3.55 -39.26
C LEU A 6 -13.42 -2.79 -37.99
N SER A 7 -14.70 -2.43 -37.88
CA SER A 7 -15.24 -1.81 -36.66
C SER A 7 -15.27 -2.76 -35.46
N ILE A 8 -15.50 -4.06 -35.68
CA ILE A 8 -15.46 -5.09 -34.62
C ILE A 8 -14.02 -5.28 -34.13
N LEU A 9 -13.04 -5.30 -35.04
CA LEU A 9 -11.62 -5.42 -34.69
C LEU A 9 -11.13 -4.22 -33.86
N LEU A 10 -11.58 -3.01 -34.21
CA LEU A 10 -11.22 -1.78 -33.50
C LEU A 10 -11.86 -1.70 -32.10
N ALA A 11 -13.08 -2.25 -31.93
CA ALA A 11 -13.74 -2.35 -30.64
C ALA A 11 -13.06 -3.36 -29.71
N VAL A 12 -12.56 -4.50 -30.25
CA VAL A 12 -11.80 -5.49 -29.47
C VAL A 12 -10.44 -4.93 -29.01
N LEU A 13 -9.80 -4.09 -29.83
CA LEU A 13 -8.52 -3.45 -29.47
C LEU A 13 -8.64 -2.46 -28.31
N PHE A 14 -9.82 -1.84 -28.11
CA PHE A 14 -10.08 -0.88 -27.03
C PHE A 14 -10.33 -1.56 -25.67
N VAL A 15 -10.72 -2.84 -25.65
CA VAL A 15 -10.96 -3.62 -24.42
C VAL A 15 -9.66 -4.20 -23.85
N CYS A 16 -8.59 -4.29 -24.64
CA CYS A 16 -7.24 -4.58 -24.15
C CYS A 16 -6.57 -3.36 -23.49
N GLY A 17 -7.35 -2.61 -22.69
CA GLY A 17 -6.84 -1.52 -21.87
C GLY A 17 -5.75 -2.06 -20.96
N ILE A 18 -4.50 -1.71 -21.28
CA ILE A 18 -3.36 -1.52 -20.39
C ILE A 18 -3.71 -1.71 -18.91
N ASN A 19 -3.59 -2.95 -18.44
CA ASN A 19 -3.44 -3.23 -17.02
C ASN A 19 -2.05 -2.72 -16.63
N PHE A 20 -1.94 -1.44 -16.31
CA PHE A 20 -0.77 -0.96 -15.58
C PHE A 20 -0.76 -1.74 -14.26
N ALA A 21 0.28 -2.55 -14.05
CA ALA A 21 0.48 -3.24 -12.80
C ALA A 21 0.40 -2.20 -11.67
N GLN A 22 -0.64 -2.30 -10.84
CA GLN A 22 -0.88 -1.31 -9.80
C GLN A 22 0.17 -1.51 -8.72
N THR A 23 1.03 -0.52 -8.49
CA THR A 23 2.15 -0.61 -7.54
C THR A 23 1.68 -0.75 -6.09
N TYR A 24 0.43 -0.40 -5.81
CA TYR A 24 -0.23 -0.59 -4.51
C TYR A 24 -1.73 -0.76 -4.70
N GLU A 25 -2.37 -1.54 -3.86
CA GLU A 25 -3.83 -1.63 -3.73
C GLU A 25 -4.31 -0.68 -2.62
N LYS A 26 -5.34 0.12 -2.90
CA LYS A 26 -6.02 0.92 -1.87
C LYS A 26 -7.04 0.05 -1.16
N THR A 27 -7.03 0.08 0.17
CA THR A 27 -8.02 -0.61 1.01
C THR A 27 -8.96 0.39 1.69
N ASP A 28 -9.98 -0.12 2.39
CA ASP A 28 -10.91 0.69 3.18
C ASP A 28 -10.22 1.49 4.30
N SER A 29 -9.07 1.02 4.79
CA SER A 29 -8.36 1.61 5.94
C SER A 29 -6.94 2.06 5.62
N GLY A 30 -6.45 1.87 4.38
CA GLY A 30 -5.11 2.28 4.00
C GLY A 30 -4.67 1.73 2.66
N VAL A 31 -3.50 1.09 2.61
CA VAL A 31 -2.91 0.52 1.38
C VAL A 31 -2.20 -0.79 1.63
N LYS A 32 -2.06 -1.56 0.56
CA LYS A 32 -1.28 -2.79 0.46
C LYS A 32 -0.35 -2.70 -0.75
N SER A 33 0.87 -3.20 -0.66
CA SER A 33 1.82 -3.21 -1.78
C SER A 33 2.76 -4.40 -1.64
N ILE A 34 3.21 -4.95 -2.77
CA ILE A 34 4.23 -6.01 -2.80
C ILE A 34 5.51 -5.38 -3.34
N ILE A 35 6.55 -5.35 -2.51
CA ILE A 35 7.82 -4.68 -2.81
C ILE A 35 8.93 -5.69 -2.49
N ASN A 36 9.70 -6.10 -3.49
CA ASN A 36 10.79 -7.09 -3.33
C ASN A 36 10.32 -8.39 -2.63
N SER A 37 9.19 -8.95 -3.07
CA SER A 37 8.56 -10.14 -2.48
C SER A 37 8.17 -10.01 -1.00
N ILE A 38 8.09 -8.78 -0.49
CA ILE A 38 7.55 -8.45 0.82
C ILE A 38 6.22 -7.73 0.61
N GLU A 39 5.17 -8.32 1.15
CA GLU A 39 3.88 -7.67 1.28
C GLU A 39 3.93 -6.66 2.43
N VAL A 40 3.66 -5.40 2.12
CA VAL A 40 3.59 -4.28 3.06
C VAL A 40 2.15 -3.79 3.10
N GLU A 41 1.53 -3.83 4.27
CA GLU A 41 0.21 -3.29 4.51
C GLU A 41 0.27 -2.19 5.57
N ILE A 42 -0.30 -1.02 5.24
CA ILE A 42 -0.40 0.13 6.14
C ILE A 42 -1.89 0.41 6.35
N GLN A 43 -2.34 0.32 7.60
CA GLN A 43 -3.74 0.51 7.99
C GLN A 43 -3.86 1.63 9.02
N PHE A 44 -4.72 2.62 8.80
CA PHE A 44 -5.11 3.56 9.85
C PHE A 44 -6.06 2.89 10.84
N TYR A 45 -5.69 2.97 12.12
CA TYR A 45 -6.56 2.59 13.24
C TYR A 45 -7.30 3.80 13.80
N THR A 46 -6.68 4.98 13.74
CA THR A 46 -7.27 6.30 14.01
C THR A 46 -6.57 7.34 13.12
N SER A 47 -6.91 8.63 13.24
CA SER A 47 -6.17 9.70 12.57
C SER A 47 -4.70 9.79 13.00
N SER A 48 -4.32 9.30 14.18
CA SER A 48 -2.95 9.40 14.71
C SER A 48 -2.24 8.05 14.89
N ILE A 49 -2.90 6.93 14.60
CA ILE A 49 -2.37 5.58 14.81
C ILE A 49 -2.46 4.80 13.51
N VAL A 50 -1.32 4.22 13.11
CA VAL A 50 -1.22 3.29 11.98
C VAL A 50 -0.64 1.96 12.42
N ARG A 51 -1.17 0.90 11.84
CA ARG A 51 -0.62 -0.45 11.92
C ARG A 51 0.14 -0.71 10.63
N VAL A 52 1.38 -1.16 10.76
CA VAL A 52 2.20 -1.62 9.64
C VAL A 52 2.37 -3.13 9.80
N LEU A 53 2.04 -3.87 8.74
CA LEU A 53 2.29 -5.29 8.62
C LEU A 53 3.27 -5.49 7.46
N LYS A 54 4.31 -6.27 7.71
CA LYS A 54 5.24 -6.73 6.68
C LYS A 54 5.32 -8.25 6.77
N SER A 55 5.21 -8.93 5.65
CA SER A 55 5.33 -10.39 5.56
C SER A 55 5.87 -10.80 4.21
N GLN A 56 6.39 -12.02 4.10
CA GLN A 56 6.68 -12.59 2.78
C GLN A 56 5.39 -12.65 1.94
N GLU A 57 5.51 -12.36 0.66
CA GLU A 57 4.42 -12.48 -0.30
C GLU A 57 3.72 -13.85 -0.21
N GLY A 58 2.39 -13.86 -0.22
CA GLY A 58 1.59 -15.08 -0.09
C GLY A 58 1.44 -15.62 1.33
N THR A 59 2.00 -14.96 2.35
CA THR A 59 1.79 -15.33 3.75
C THR A 59 0.41 -14.87 4.25
N ASP A 60 -0.45 -15.82 4.62
CA ASP A 60 -1.74 -15.55 5.25
C ASP A 60 -1.58 -15.08 6.71
N ILE A 61 -1.56 -13.77 6.95
CA ILE A 61 -1.59 -13.19 8.31
C ILE A 61 -3.01 -13.33 8.91
N LYS A 62 -3.31 -14.47 9.53
CA LYS A 62 -4.63 -14.72 10.18
C LYS A 62 -4.65 -14.49 11.69
N LYS A 63 -3.49 -14.30 12.33
CA LYS A 63 -3.37 -14.21 13.79
C LYS A 63 -3.71 -12.80 14.29
N ASN A 64 -4.74 -12.71 15.13
CA ASN A 64 -5.05 -11.48 15.87
C ASN A 64 -4.07 -11.30 17.04
N SER A 65 -3.68 -10.05 17.30
CA SER A 65 -2.82 -9.72 18.43
C SER A 65 -3.62 -9.81 19.74
N LEU A 66 -3.00 -10.36 20.78
CA LEU A 66 -3.57 -10.35 22.14
C LEU A 66 -3.38 -8.99 22.84
N SER A 67 -2.41 -8.19 22.37
CA SER A 67 -2.10 -6.88 22.96
C SER A 67 -2.88 -5.75 22.29
N VAL A 68 -3.19 -5.86 21.00
CA VAL A 68 -3.94 -4.84 20.27
C VAL A 68 -5.44 -5.13 20.37
N ASN A 69 -6.10 -4.50 21.34
CA ASN A 69 -7.53 -4.65 21.60
C ASN A 69 -8.42 -3.63 20.86
N LYS A 70 -7.83 -2.65 20.17
CA LYS A 70 -8.56 -1.64 19.39
C LYS A 70 -8.82 -2.17 17.97
N ALA A 71 -10.05 -2.04 17.49
CA ALA A 71 -10.38 -2.33 16.10
C ALA A 71 -10.00 -1.15 15.17
N PRO A 72 -9.65 -1.40 13.90
CA PRO A 72 -9.46 -0.34 12.91
C PRO A 72 -10.73 0.52 12.79
N GLN A 73 -10.58 1.84 12.87
CA GLN A 73 -11.69 2.77 12.62
C GLN A 73 -11.66 3.26 11.17
N LYS A 74 -12.84 3.33 10.53
CA LYS A 74 -12.96 3.99 9.24
C LYS A 74 -12.73 5.48 9.44
N ILE A 75 -11.61 5.98 8.93
CA ILE A 75 -11.26 7.40 8.95
C ILE A 75 -11.16 7.93 7.52
N ALA A 76 -11.31 9.24 7.36
CA ALA A 76 -10.94 9.89 6.12
C ALA A 76 -9.41 9.98 6.02
N PHE A 77 -8.86 9.51 4.90
CA PHE A 77 -7.46 9.70 4.55
C PHE A 77 -7.33 9.92 3.05
N THR A 78 -6.27 10.58 2.64
CA THR A 78 -5.92 10.79 1.23
C THR A 78 -4.68 9.99 0.87
N ILE A 79 -4.59 9.66 -0.41
CA ILE A 79 -3.43 9.02 -1.02
C ILE A 79 -2.92 9.93 -2.11
N ARG A 80 -1.60 10.15 -2.14
CA ARG A 80 -0.91 10.85 -3.22
C ARG A 80 0.37 10.11 -3.56
N GLU A 81 0.60 9.82 -4.82
CA GLU A 81 1.87 9.28 -5.30
C GLU A 81 2.70 10.39 -5.94
N THR A 82 4.02 10.37 -5.74
CA THR A 82 4.95 11.30 -6.39
C THR A 82 6.29 10.61 -6.59
N GLY A 83 6.62 10.30 -7.84
CA GLY A 83 7.73 9.40 -8.16
C GLY A 83 7.50 8.06 -7.46
N ASP A 84 8.53 7.53 -6.82
CA ASP A 84 8.46 6.24 -6.10
C ASP A 84 7.85 6.35 -4.69
N ILE A 85 7.34 7.52 -4.28
CA ILE A 85 6.83 7.71 -2.92
C ILE A 85 5.32 7.81 -2.91
N LEU A 86 4.69 6.92 -2.14
CA LEU A 86 3.27 6.93 -1.83
C LEU A 86 3.03 7.59 -0.47
N TYR A 87 2.26 8.67 -0.45
CA TYR A 87 1.89 9.40 0.75
C TYR A 87 0.46 9.06 1.15
N LEU A 88 0.29 8.60 2.38
CA LEU A 88 -0.99 8.40 3.05
C LEU A 88 -1.14 9.48 4.12
N LYS A 89 -2.21 10.26 4.07
CA LYS A 89 -2.39 11.39 4.98
C LYS A 89 -3.76 11.35 5.64
N SER A 90 -3.77 11.37 6.96
CA SER A 90 -4.94 11.62 7.80
C SER A 90 -4.94 13.07 8.30
N GLU A 91 -5.89 13.40 9.17
CA GLU A 91 -5.93 14.69 9.87
C GLU A 91 -4.69 14.97 10.72
N SER A 92 -4.08 13.94 11.32
CA SER A 92 -3.06 14.11 12.37
C SER A 92 -1.71 13.48 12.03
N LEU A 93 -1.61 12.69 10.97
CA LEU A 93 -0.41 11.95 10.61
C LEU A 93 -0.26 11.85 9.09
N GLN A 94 0.98 11.90 8.61
CA GLN A 94 1.34 11.52 7.26
C GLN A 94 2.33 10.36 7.32
N VAL A 95 2.06 9.33 6.52
CA VAL A 95 2.93 8.17 6.32
C VAL A 95 3.38 8.16 4.87
N SER A 96 4.66 7.98 4.62
CA SER A 96 5.21 7.80 3.28
C SER A 96 5.80 6.41 3.13
N LEU A 97 5.40 5.69 2.09
CA LEU A 97 5.96 4.42 1.67
C LEU A 97 6.77 4.62 0.39
N ASN A 98 8.04 4.23 0.41
CA ASN A 98 8.84 4.13 -0.81
C ASN A 98 8.49 2.82 -1.52
N LEU A 99 7.87 2.91 -2.70
CA LEU A 99 7.40 1.78 -3.50
C LEU A 99 8.53 0.95 -4.13
N LYS A 100 9.78 1.41 -4.03
CA LYS A 100 10.97 0.69 -4.50
C LYS A 100 11.74 0.01 -3.37
N SER A 101 11.96 0.72 -2.25
CA SER A 101 12.74 0.18 -1.13
C SER A 101 11.89 -0.43 -0.02
N GLY A 102 10.59 -0.17 0.02
CA GLY A 102 9.69 -0.60 1.10
C GLY A 102 9.88 0.18 2.40
N LYS A 103 10.71 1.22 2.40
CA LYS A 103 10.95 2.09 3.56
C LYS A 103 9.70 2.92 3.89
N ILE A 104 9.37 2.95 5.16
CA ILE A 104 8.30 3.77 5.70
C ILE A 104 8.88 4.95 6.49
N SER A 105 8.25 6.12 6.36
CA SER A 105 8.55 7.29 7.20
C SER A 105 7.26 7.97 7.65
N TYR A 106 7.36 8.68 8.77
CA TYR A 106 6.25 9.31 9.46
C TYR A 106 6.55 10.79 9.65
N SER A 107 5.57 11.62 9.36
CA SER A 107 5.66 13.06 9.54
C SER A 107 4.34 13.64 10.02
N THR A 108 4.39 14.87 10.54
CA THR A 108 3.16 15.64 10.79
C THR A 108 2.46 15.93 9.46
N PRO A 109 1.16 16.29 9.46
CA PRO A 109 0.44 16.71 8.26
C PRO A 109 1.07 17.90 7.52
N LYS A 110 1.97 18.65 8.17
CA LYS A 110 2.73 19.77 7.60
C LYS A 110 4.07 19.35 7.00
N GLY A 111 4.46 18.08 7.16
CA GLY A 111 5.70 17.52 6.62
C GLY A 111 6.88 17.51 7.61
N GLU A 112 6.67 17.86 8.88
CA GLU A 112 7.74 17.81 9.88
C GLU A 112 8.05 16.34 10.23
N PRO A 113 9.32 15.90 10.19
CA PRO A 113 9.66 14.49 10.40
C PRO A 113 9.43 14.07 11.85
N LEU A 114 8.90 12.86 12.03
CA LEU A 114 8.69 12.23 13.34
C LEU A 114 9.58 11.00 13.50
N LEU A 115 9.54 10.09 12.53
CA LEU A 115 10.28 8.82 12.53
C LEU A 115 10.55 8.39 11.09
N SER A 116 11.68 7.73 10.86
CA SER A 116 12.00 7.13 9.56
C SER A 116 12.64 5.77 9.81
N GLU A 117 12.18 4.74 9.08
CA GLU A 117 12.85 3.44 9.08
C GLU A 117 14.25 3.58 8.45
N LYS A 118 15.15 2.66 8.80
CA LYS A 118 16.42 2.53 8.09
C LYS A 118 16.17 1.94 6.70
N GLU A 119 16.94 2.39 5.70
CA GLU A 119 16.94 1.74 4.37
C GLU A 119 17.28 0.25 4.51
N GLU A 120 16.58 -0.59 3.75
CA GLU A 120 16.75 -2.05 3.76
C GLU A 120 16.68 -2.68 5.18
N GLY A 121 15.94 -2.04 6.11
CA GLY A 121 15.86 -2.47 7.50
C GLY A 121 15.01 -3.71 7.77
N THR A 122 14.40 -4.31 6.74
CA THR A 122 13.54 -5.50 6.87
C THR A 122 14.13 -6.66 6.07
N SER A 123 14.39 -7.77 6.74
CA SER A 123 14.79 -9.05 6.14
C SER A 123 14.03 -10.17 6.85
N PHE A 124 13.46 -11.08 6.08
CA PHE A 124 12.81 -12.28 6.61
C PHE A 124 13.78 -13.45 6.47
N THR A 125 14.14 -14.05 7.59
CA THR A 125 14.78 -15.36 7.64
C THR A 125 13.74 -16.36 8.12
N ASP A 126 13.71 -17.53 7.50
CA ASP A 126 12.79 -18.58 7.93
C ASP A 126 13.03 -18.92 9.40
N PHE A 127 11.93 -19.00 10.15
CA PHE A 127 11.92 -19.39 11.54
C PHE A 127 10.85 -20.47 11.73
N ASN A 128 11.20 -21.53 12.45
CA ASN A 128 10.28 -22.60 12.78
C ASN A 128 9.81 -22.38 14.24
N ASP A 129 8.52 -22.09 14.41
CA ASP A 129 7.85 -21.88 15.71
C ASP A 129 7.48 -23.22 16.36
#